data_AF-A0A519REY4-F1
#
_entry.id   AF-A0A519REY4-F1
#
_cell.length_a   1.000
_cell.length_b   1.000
_cell.length_c   1.000
_cell.angle_alpha   90.00
_cell.angle_beta   90.00
_cell.angle_gamma   90.00
#
_symmetry.space_group_name_H-M   'P 1'
#
loop_
_entity.id
_entity.type
_entity.pdbx_description
1 polymer ?
#
loop_
_entity_poly.entity_id
_entity_poly.type
_entity_poly.pdbx_seq_one_letter_code
_entity_poly.pdbx_strand_id
1 'polypeptide(L)'
;MNELSKEQEIKQAALPKGLILGGVSLLLTVFSFYFTTAITTTDVMVVLSPLIFLIIVPIIITVFFILKIRKKIGGYWTFRQATSGVFIIFLLSYVINTIGSGVIFEKLIEPDMAQKTKNVMVPAFTSILNK
;
A
#
# COMPACT_ATOMS: atom_id res chain seq x y z
N MET A 1 13.54 -10.65 -30.67
CA MET A 1 13.27 -9.56 -29.70
C MET A 1 14.35 -9.61 -28.64
N ASN A 2 15.25 -8.63 -28.58
CA ASN A 2 16.43 -8.65 -27.69
C ASN A 2 16.01 -8.42 -26.23
N GLU A 3 16.72 -9.01 -25.28
CA GLU A 3 16.43 -8.91 -23.83
C GLU A 3 16.32 -7.47 -23.32
N LEU A 4 17.04 -6.54 -23.94
CA LEU A 4 17.00 -5.12 -23.61
C LEU A 4 15.61 -4.49 -23.85
N SER A 5 14.88 -4.90 -24.89
CA SER A 5 13.57 -4.33 -25.21
C SER A 5 12.50 -4.81 -24.23
N LYS A 6 12.57 -6.07 -23.80
CA LYS A 6 11.65 -6.63 -22.79
C LYS A 6 11.78 -5.93 -21.45
N GLU A 7 13.00 -5.63 -21.01
CA GLU A 7 13.23 -4.87 -19.77
C GLU A 7 12.57 -3.50 -19.84
N GLN A 8 12.69 -2.82 -20.97
CA GLN A 8 12.12 -1.50 -21.18
C GLN A 8 10.58 -1.55 -21.16
N GLU A 9 9.99 -2.56 -21.79
CA GLU A 9 8.54 -2.82 -21.76
C GLU A 9 8.02 -3.11 -20.35
N ILE A 10 8.76 -3.90 -19.55
CA ILE A 10 8.39 -4.20 -18.16
C ILE A 10 8.37 -2.92 -17.34
N LYS A 11 9.40 -2.08 -17.46
CA LYS A 11 9.48 -0.80 -16.74
C LYS A 11 8.35 0.14 -17.16
N GLN A 12 8.09 0.28 -18.46
CA GLN A 12 7.00 1.11 -18.97
C GLN A 12 5.62 0.61 -18.52
N ALA A 13 5.41 -0.71 -18.45
CA ALA A 13 4.16 -1.29 -17.97
C ALA A 13 4.02 -1.23 -16.44
N ALA A 14 5.13 -1.18 -15.69
CA ALA A 14 5.16 -1.04 -14.24
C ALA A 14 4.79 0.38 -13.77
N LEU A 15 5.21 1.41 -14.51
CA LEU A 15 4.93 2.82 -14.20
C LEU A 15 3.45 3.10 -13.88
N PRO A 16 2.48 2.87 -14.79
CA PRO A 16 1.08 3.19 -14.52
C PRO A 16 0.50 2.33 -13.39
N LYS A 17 1.02 1.11 -13.18
CA LYS A 17 0.57 0.24 -12.08
C LYS A 17 1.06 0.74 -10.72
N GLY A 18 2.29 1.26 -10.65
CA GLY A 18 2.80 1.93 -9.45
C GLY A 18 2.01 3.19 -9.11
N LEU A 19 1.65 4.00 -10.10
CA LEU A 19 0.81 5.18 -9.90
C LEU A 19 -0.59 4.81 -9.35
N ILE A 20 -1.24 3.82 -9.97
CA ILE A 20 -2.56 3.34 -9.52
C ILE A 20 -2.46 2.74 -8.11
N LEU A 21 -1.43 1.94 -7.83
CA LEU A 21 -1.23 1.37 -6.50
C LEU A 21 -1.04 2.47 -5.46
N GLY A 22 -0.23 3.49 -5.75
CA GLY A 22 -0.02 4.62 -4.85
C GLY A 22 -1.30 5.37 -4.52
N GLY A 23 -2.12 5.67 -5.53
CA GLY A 23 -3.42 6.31 -5.32
C GLY A 23 -4.37 5.46 -4.49
N VAL A 24 -4.45 4.15 -4.78
CA VAL A 24 -5.28 3.22 -4.01
C VAL A 24 -4.78 3.07 -2.56
N SER A 25 -3.48 2.94 -2.36
CA SER A 25 -2.86 2.86 -1.03
C SER A 25 -3.09 4.12 -0.21
N LEU A 26 -3.08 5.29 -0.84
CA LEU A 26 -3.42 6.55 -0.19
C LEU A 26 -4.89 6.55 0.27
N LEU A 27 -5.82 6.17 -0.60
CA LEU A 27 -7.24 6.09 -0.25
C LEU A 27 -7.47 5.08 0.88
N LEU A 28 -6.80 3.93 0.83
CA LEU A 28 -6.83 2.92 1.90
C LEU A 28 -6.23 3.44 3.21
N THR A 29 -5.23 4.31 3.15
CA THR A 29 -4.65 4.95 4.34
C THR A 29 -5.66 5.85 5.04
N VAL A 30 -6.31 6.73 4.28
CA VAL A 30 -7.37 7.60 4.79
C VAL A 30 -8.55 6.78 5.31
N PHE A 31 -8.99 5.77 4.54
CA PHE A 31 -10.07 4.90 4.93
C PHE A 31 -9.75 4.12 6.21
N SER A 32 -8.56 3.52 6.29
CA SER A 32 -8.12 2.77 7.46
C SER A 32 -8.11 3.65 8.70
N PHE A 33 -7.66 4.90 8.60
CA PHE A 33 -7.65 5.83 9.72
C PHE A 33 -9.06 6.00 10.30
N TYR A 34 -10.03 6.43 9.47
CA TYR A 34 -11.40 6.64 9.94
C TYR A 34 -12.07 5.33 10.40
N PHE A 35 -11.77 4.22 9.72
CA PHE A 35 -12.28 2.91 10.12
C PHE A 35 -11.82 2.53 11.52
N THR A 36 -10.53 2.70 11.82
CA THR A 36 -9.95 2.39 13.12
C THR A 36 -10.42 3.38 14.20
N THR A 37 -10.49 4.69 13.91
CA THR A 37 -10.77 5.69 14.96
C THR A 37 -12.24 5.98 15.20
N ALA A 38 -13.13 5.72 14.24
CA ALA A 38 -14.53 6.14 14.33
C ALA A 38 -15.56 5.01 14.10
N ILE A 39 -15.20 3.94 13.39
CA ILE A 39 -16.16 2.91 12.97
C ILE A 39 -16.02 1.63 13.80
N THR A 40 -14.81 1.28 14.20
CA THR A 40 -14.53 -0.02 14.83
C THR A 40 -14.92 -0.03 16.31
N THR A 41 -15.67 -1.05 16.73
CA THR A 41 -16.16 -1.20 18.11
C THR A 41 -15.40 -2.25 18.94
N THR A 42 -14.57 -3.08 18.30
CA THR A 42 -13.84 -4.18 18.97
C THR A 42 -12.33 -3.93 18.94
N ASP A 43 -11.67 -4.05 20.09
CA ASP A 43 -10.22 -3.84 20.26
C ASP A 43 -9.36 -4.66 19.28
N VAL A 44 -9.74 -5.93 19.02
CA VAL A 44 -9.05 -6.79 18.05
C VAL A 44 -9.10 -6.20 16.64
N MET A 45 -10.23 -5.62 16.24
CA MET A 45 -10.39 -5.02 14.92
C MET A 45 -9.68 -3.66 14.84
N VAL A 46 -9.58 -2.92 15.94
CA VAL A 46 -8.75 -1.71 16.01
C VAL A 46 -7.30 -2.05 15.65
N VAL A 47 -6.79 -3.17 16.18
CA VAL A 47 -5.41 -3.61 15.93
C VAL A 47 -5.22 -4.22 14.54
N LEU A 48 -6.16 -5.03 14.07
CA LEU A 48 -6.02 -5.75 12.79
C LEU A 48 -6.35 -4.89 11.57
N SER A 49 -7.22 -3.88 11.70
CA SER A 49 -7.68 -3.09 10.55
C SER A 49 -6.53 -2.40 9.78
N PRO A 50 -5.53 -1.75 10.42
CA PRO A 50 -4.41 -1.17 9.67
C PRO A 50 -3.58 -2.24 8.95
N LEU A 51 -3.41 -3.42 9.54
CA LEU A 51 -2.66 -4.51 8.91
C LEU A 51 -3.39 -5.02 7.66
N ILE A 52 -4.71 -5.13 7.71
CA ILE A 52 -5.51 -5.56 6.56
C ILE A 52 -5.46 -4.51 5.44
N PHE A 53 -5.78 -3.25 5.74
CA PHE A 53 -5.94 -2.21 4.73
C PHE A 53 -4.62 -1.67 4.19
N LEU A 54 -3.57 -1.60 5.01
CA LEU A 54 -2.29 -0.99 4.60
C LEU A 54 -1.26 -2.00 4.12
N ILE A 55 -1.41 -3.29 4.45
CA ILE A 55 -0.45 -4.34 4.09
C ILE A 55 -1.11 -5.39 3.21
N ILE A 56 -2.10 -6.11 3.72
CA ILE A 56 -2.67 -7.29 3.02
C ILE A 56 -3.29 -6.87 1.68
N VAL A 57 -4.17 -5.86 1.69
CA VAL A 57 -4.87 -5.42 0.47
C VAL A 57 -3.88 -4.90 -0.59
N PRO A 58 -2.93 -3.99 -0.29
CA PRO A 58 -1.95 -3.53 -1.28
C PRO A 58 -1.06 -4.66 -1.83
N ILE A 59 -0.68 -5.64 -1.02
CA ILE A 59 0.09 -6.80 -1.49
C ILE A 59 -0.71 -7.61 -2.50
N ILE A 60 -1.98 -7.90 -2.22
CA ILE A 60 -2.86 -8.66 -3.14
C ILE A 60 -2.98 -7.92 -4.48
N ILE A 61 -3.22 -6.60 -4.45
CA ILE A 61 -3.31 -5.77 -5.65
C ILE A 61 -1.99 -5.78 -6.42
N THR A 62 -0.86 -5.69 -5.72
CA THR A 62 0.47 -5.70 -6.32
C THR A 62 0.75 -7.04 -7.02
N VAL A 63 0.45 -8.15 -6.37
CA VAL A 63 0.57 -9.50 -6.97
C VAL A 63 -0.28 -9.58 -8.24
N PHE A 64 -1.53 -9.10 -8.19
CA PHE A 64 -2.40 -9.06 -9.37
C PHE A 64 -1.82 -8.21 -10.51
N PHE A 65 -1.21 -7.07 -10.20
CA PHE A 65 -0.53 -6.23 -11.19
C PHE A 65 0.67 -6.91 -11.81
N ILE A 66 1.53 -7.53 -11.00
CA ILE A 66 2.70 -8.28 -11.47
C ILE A 66 2.26 -9.42 -12.39
N LEU A 67 1.25 -10.20 -11.99
CA LEU A 67 0.72 -11.29 -12.81
C LEU A 67 0.19 -10.79 -14.16
N LYS A 68 -0.49 -9.63 -14.19
CA LYS A 68 -0.96 -9.01 -15.45
C LYS A 68 0.20 -8.58 -16.35
N ILE A 69 1.23 -7.95 -15.81
CA ILE A 69 2.39 -7.51 -16.61
C ILE A 69 3.15 -8.75 -17.12
N ARG A 70 3.35 -9.75 -16.25
CA ARG A 70 4.02 -11.01 -16.60
C ARG A 70 3.33 -11.73 -17.75
N LYS A 71 2.00 -11.86 -17.71
CA LYS A 71 1.21 -12.48 -18.78
C LYS A 71 1.28 -11.70 -20.09
N LYS A 72 1.41 -10.37 -20.04
CA LYS A 72 1.46 -9.51 -21.23
C LYS A 72 2.79 -9.59 -21.99
N ILE A 73 3.93 -9.74 -21.29
CA ILE A 73 5.29 -9.59 -21.86
C ILE A 73 5.96 -10.95 -22.19
N GLY A 74 5.22 -12.06 -22.13
CA GLY A 74 5.73 -13.39 -22.55
C GLY A 74 6.06 -14.36 -21.43
N GLY A 75 5.54 -14.14 -20.21
CA GLY A 75 5.36 -15.19 -19.20
C GLY A 75 6.56 -15.56 -18.33
N TYR A 76 7.80 -15.48 -18.84
CA TYR A 76 9.01 -15.75 -18.04
C TYR A 76 9.85 -14.49 -17.89
N TRP A 77 10.17 -14.15 -16.66
CA TRP A 77 11.03 -13.02 -16.31
C TRP A 77 12.31 -13.55 -15.70
N THR A 78 13.43 -12.92 -16.07
CA THR A 78 14.68 -13.09 -15.32
C THR A 78 14.53 -12.43 -13.95
N PHE A 79 15.39 -12.81 -12.99
CA PHE A 79 15.39 -12.20 -11.66
C PHE A 79 15.53 -10.67 -11.73
N ARG A 80 16.43 -10.18 -12.57
CA ARG A 80 16.65 -8.73 -12.81
C ARG A 80 15.40 -8.02 -13.33
N GLN A 81 14.70 -8.64 -14.29
CA GLN A 81 13.45 -8.13 -14.84
C GLN A 81 12.35 -8.05 -13.78
N ALA A 82 12.21 -9.10 -12.98
CA ALA A 82 11.24 -9.14 -11.89
C ALA A 82 11.52 -8.09 -10.81
N THR A 83 12.75 -8.02 -10.32
CA THR A 83 13.13 -7.05 -9.29
C THR A 83 12.92 -5.63 -9.76
N SER A 84 13.34 -5.28 -10.98
CA SER A 84 13.18 -3.91 -11.50
C SER A 84 11.71 -3.52 -11.71
N GLY A 85 10.87 -4.41 -12.25
CA GLY A 85 9.44 -4.15 -12.41
C GLY A 85 8.71 -3.99 -11.09
N VAL A 86 8.96 -4.89 -10.14
CA VAL A 86 8.37 -4.85 -8.78
C VAL A 86 8.84 -3.61 -8.01
N PHE A 87 10.14 -3.30 -8.10
CA PHE A 87 10.72 -2.13 -7.45
C PHE A 87 10.08 -0.83 -7.94
N ILE A 88 9.85 -0.67 -9.24
CA ILE A 88 9.19 0.54 -9.80
C ILE A 88 7.76 0.68 -9.27
N ILE A 89 6.99 -0.40 -9.21
CA ILE A 89 5.61 -0.36 -8.69
C ILE A 89 5.61 0.11 -7.24
N PHE A 90 6.44 -0.50 -6.39
CA PHE A 90 6.51 -0.14 -4.97
C PHE A 90 7.10 1.25 -4.74
N LEU A 91 8.14 1.63 -5.47
CA LEU A 91 8.78 2.94 -5.33
C LEU A 91 7.79 4.06 -5.63
N LEU A 92 7.08 3.98 -6.76
CA LEU A 92 6.07 4.98 -7.11
C LEU A 92 4.92 4.99 -6.11
N SER A 93 4.45 3.81 -5.72
CA SER A 93 3.39 3.70 -4.73
C SER A 93 3.78 4.32 -3.39
N TYR A 94 5.01 4.08 -2.94
CA TYR A 94 5.54 4.64 -1.71
C TYR A 94 5.64 6.16 -1.80
N VAL A 95 6.23 6.71 -2.87
CA VAL A 95 6.36 8.16 -3.05
C VAL A 95 4.99 8.86 -3.01
N ILE A 96 4.00 8.34 -3.75
CA ILE A 96 2.64 8.89 -3.75
C ILE A 96 2.01 8.80 -2.36
N ASN A 97 2.09 7.63 -1.73
CA ASN A 97 1.48 7.44 -0.43
C ASN A 97 2.14 8.30 0.64
N THR A 98 3.47 8.41 0.68
CA THR A 98 4.18 9.23 1.66
C THR A 98 3.86 10.71 1.49
N ILE A 99 3.87 11.23 0.27
CA ILE A 99 3.52 12.63 0.03
C ILE A 99 2.06 12.87 0.39
N GLY A 100 1.15 12.04 -0.10
CA GLY A 100 -0.26 12.31 0.06
C GLY A 100 -0.82 11.97 1.45
N SER A 101 -0.30 10.97 2.16
CA SER A 101 -0.69 10.72 3.55
C SER A 101 0.09 11.61 4.53
N GLY A 102 1.41 11.67 4.46
CA GLY A 102 2.23 12.39 5.45
C GLY A 102 2.34 13.90 5.23
N VAL A 103 2.23 14.40 3.99
CA VAL A 103 2.29 15.85 3.72
C VAL A 103 0.91 16.45 3.54
N ILE A 104 0.03 15.79 2.79
CA ILE A 104 -1.30 16.34 2.49
C ILE A 104 -2.29 15.98 3.60
N PHE A 105 -2.53 14.69 3.84
CA PHE A 105 -3.57 14.27 4.78
C PHE A 105 -3.23 14.66 6.22
N GLU A 106 -2.05 14.26 6.72
CA GLU A 106 -1.64 14.52 8.10
C GLU A 106 -1.51 16.02 8.38
N LYS A 107 -0.94 16.83 7.48
CA LYS A 107 -0.74 18.27 7.79
C LYS A 107 -1.91 19.17 7.46
N LEU A 108 -2.72 18.86 6.45
CA LEU A 108 -3.75 19.77 5.94
C LEU A 108 -5.17 19.34 6.31
N ILE A 109 -5.42 18.04 6.45
CA ILE A 109 -6.77 17.51 6.67
C ILE A 109 -6.95 17.07 8.12
N GLU A 110 -5.98 16.34 8.67
CA GLU A 110 -6.08 15.74 10.01
C GLU A 110 -4.75 15.87 10.80
N PRO A 111 -4.43 17.06 11.33
CA PRO A 111 -3.21 17.32 12.12
C PRO A 111 -3.04 16.42 13.34
N ASP A 112 -4.16 16.01 13.93
CA ASP A 112 -4.18 15.19 15.14
C ASP A 112 -4.23 13.68 14.85
N MET A 113 -3.97 13.26 13.60
CA MET A 113 -4.03 11.86 13.17
C MET A 113 -3.24 10.95 14.12
N ALA A 114 -1.98 11.30 14.40
CA ALA A 114 -1.10 10.52 15.27
C ALA A 114 -1.65 10.39 16.71
N GLN A 115 -2.20 11.47 17.24
CA GLN A 115 -2.77 11.48 18.59
C GLN A 115 -4.06 10.64 18.66
N LYS A 116 -4.96 10.80 17.69
CA LYS A 116 -6.20 10.02 17.59
C LYS A 116 -5.92 8.54 17.45
N THR A 117 -5.00 8.15 16.58
CA THR A 117 -4.60 6.75 16.43
C THR A 117 -3.99 6.20 17.72
N LYS A 118 -3.10 6.95 18.40
CA LYS A 118 -2.52 6.53 19.68
C LYS A 118 -3.60 6.29 20.76
N ASN A 119 -4.56 7.21 20.87
CA ASN A 119 -5.61 7.15 21.89
C ASN A 119 -6.54 5.95 21.73
N VAL A 120 -6.71 5.44 20.51
CA VAL A 120 -7.54 4.26 20.24
C VAL A 120 -6.71 2.97 20.27
N MET A 121 -5.49 3.00 19.73
CA MET A 121 -4.65 1.82 19.57
C MET A 121 -4.02 1.33 20.87
N VAL A 122 -3.53 2.24 21.72
CA VAL A 122 -2.87 1.86 22.99
C VAL A 122 -3.83 1.12 23.92
N PRO A 123 -5.05 1.63 24.21
CA PRO A 123 -6.01 0.90 25.03
C PRO A 123 -6.43 -0.45 24.41
N ALA A 124 -6.62 -0.50 23.09
CA ALA A 124 -6.98 -1.73 22.40
C ALA A 124 -5.91 -2.81 22.57
N PHE A 125 -4.62 -2.48 22.41
CA PHE A 125 -3.53 -3.41 22.68
C PHE A 125 -3.49 -3.87 24.14
N THR A 126 -3.65 -2.95 25.10
CA THR A 126 -3.67 -3.30 26.53
C THR A 126 -4.81 -4.26 26.87
N SER A 127 -6.00 -4.04 26.31
CA SER A 127 -7.17 -4.91 26.47
C SER A 127 -6.92 -6.33 25.93
N ILE A 128 -6.26 -6.44 24.77
CA ILE A 128 -5.93 -7.74 24.17
C ILE A 128 -4.88 -8.50 25.00
N LEU A 129 -3.86 -7.81 25.50
CA LEU A 129 -2.77 -8.45 26.25
C LEU A 129 -3.20 -8.93 27.65
N ASN A 130 -4.20 -8.29 28.24
CA ASN A 130 -4.71 -8.63 29.57
C ASN A 130 -5.88 -9.62 29.54
N LYS A 131 -6.26 -10.13 28.36
CA LYS A 131 -7.24 -11.21 28.18
C LYS A 131 -6.52 -12.54 28.02
#